data_AF-A0A942GQE7-F1
#
_entry.id   AF-A0A942GQE7-F1
#
_cell.length_a   1.000
_cell.length_b   1.000
_cell.length_c   1.000
_cell.angle_alpha   90.00
_cell.angle_beta   90.00
_cell.angle_gamma   90.00
#
_symmetry.space_group_name_H-M   'P 1'
#
loop_
_entity.id
_entity.type
_entity.pdbx_description
1 polymer ?
#
loop_
_entity_poly.entity_id
_entity_poly.type
_entity_poly.pdbx_seq_one_letter_code
_entity_poly.pdbx_strand_id
1 'polypeptide(L)'
;MCNMLLSFERDYSSFFKRPRYIAMSEAKSFYVGFKPYLSMLWNNLVKQYIANSAVSLGFSADQCNRVLAHMEGFFEKVKVFNDTFVENQLLTEKGYLDSILNAVDPAVSLDEEQRRAVITDEDYCLLVAGAGAGKTTTMAAKVKYLVDKLRVPPEDIIVISYTSKAIDELRERINRRLKIRQHDRG
;
A
#
# COMPACT_ATOMS: atom_id res chain seq x y z
N MET A 1 -3.04 -17.33 -25.47
CA MET A 1 -2.62 -18.35 -24.49
C MET A 1 -1.10 -18.42 -24.35
N CYS A 2 -0.35 -19.00 -25.30
CA CYS A 2 1.06 -19.36 -25.13
C CYS A 2 1.98 -18.26 -24.54
N ASN A 3 1.90 -17.03 -25.04
CA ASN A 3 2.79 -15.95 -24.57
C ASN A 3 2.44 -15.39 -23.18
N MET A 4 1.26 -15.70 -22.61
CA MET A 4 0.75 -15.00 -21.42
C MET A 4 0.95 -15.75 -20.10
N LEU A 5 1.00 -17.08 -20.09
CA LEU A 5 1.50 -17.81 -18.91
C LEU A 5 3.04 -17.71 -18.82
N LEU A 6 3.71 -17.54 -19.97
CA LEU A 6 5.14 -17.16 -20.01
C LEU A 6 5.37 -15.72 -19.51
N SER A 7 4.45 -14.79 -19.78
CA SER A 7 4.53 -13.44 -19.19
C SER A 7 4.22 -13.45 -17.70
N PHE A 8 3.24 -14.23 -17.24
CA PHE A 8 2.83 -14.29 -15.83
C PHE A 8 4.00 -14.48 -14.85
N GLU A 9 4.85 -15.49 -15.03
CA GLU A 9 5.97 -15.77 -14.11
C GLU A 9 6.93 -14.54 -14.01
N ARG A 10 7.20 -13.89 -15.16
CA ARG A 10 8.00 -12.65 -15.24
C ARG A 10 7.30 -11.46 -14.58
N ASP A 11 6.02 -11.28 -14.87
CA ASP A 11 5.23 -10.12 -14.45
C ASP A 11 4.94 -10.18 -12.95
N TYR A 12 4.62 -11.36 -12.42
CA TYR A 12 4.49 -11.68 -10.99
C TYR A 12 5.82 -11.50 -10.24
N SER A 13 6.93 -12.03 -10.79
CA SER A 13 8.27 -11.81 -10.22
C SER A 13 8.62 -10.31 -10.18
N SER A 14 8.29 -9.57 -11.24
CA SER A 14 8.52 -8.12 -11.30
C SER A 14 7.65 -7.32 -10.34
N PHE A 15 6.40 -7.73 -10.09
CA PHE A 15 5.45 -7.05 -9.21
C PHE A 15 5.98 -6.92 -7.77
N PHE A 16 6.58 -7.99 -7.26
CA PHE A 16 7.20 -8.07 -5.93
C PHE A 16 8.71 -7.76 -5.91
N LYS A 17 9.31 -7.31 -7.03
CA LYS A 17 10.79 -7.19 -7.17
C LYS A 17 11.42 -6.05 -6.37
N ARG A 18 10.68 -4.97 -6.08
CA ARG A 18 11.17 -3.78 -5.38
C ARG A 18 10.46 -3.64 -4.03
N PRO A 19 11.16 -3.43 -2.90
CA PRO A 19 10.53 -3.18 -1.61
C PRO A 19 9.77 -1.85 -1.66
N ARG A 20 8.46 -1.91 -1.42
CA ARG A 20 7.51 -0.80 -1.48
C ARG A 20 6.20 -1.24 -0.83
N TYR A 21 5.31 -0.30 -0.50
CA TYR A 21 3.91 -0.63 -0.29
C TYR A 21 3.25 -0.96 -1.64
N ILE A 22 2.33 -1.92 -1.65
CA ILE A 22 1.48 -2.27 -2.79
C ILE A 22 0.04 -1.98 -2.39
N ALA A 23 -0.54 -0.92 -2.95
CA ALA A 23 -1.93 -0.55 -2.67
C ALA A 23 -2.93 -1.61 -3.17
N MET A 24 -4.08 -1.70 -2.51
CA MET A 24 -5.13 -2.66 -2.80
C MET A 24 -5.71 -2.46 -4.22
N SER A 25 -5.78 -1.24 -4.74
CA SER A 25 -6.15 -0.93 -6.13
C SER A 25 -5.17 -1.53 -7.14
N GLU A 26 -3.87 -1.45 -6.87
CA GLU A 26 -2.81 -2.00 -7.71
C GLU A 26 -2.82 -3.54 -7.68
N ALA A 27 -2.92 -4.11 -6.48
CA ALA A 27 -3.07 -5.56 -6.29
C ALA A 27 -4.31 -6.10 -7.02
N LYS A 28 -5.46 -5.43 -6.89
CA LYS A 28 -6.68 -5.76 -7.65
C LYS A 28 -6.47 -5.63 -9.16
N SER A 29 -5.76 -4.60 -9.62
CA SER A 29 -5.50 -4.37 -11.05
C SER A 29 -4.64 -5.49 -11.65
N PHE A 30 -3.57 -5.89 -10.96
CA PHE A 30 -2.77 -7.07 -11.34
C PHE A 30 -3.62 -8.34 -11.38
N TYR A 31 -4.41 -8.60 -10.31
CA TYR A 31 -5.22 -9.79 -10.20
C TYR A 31 -6.30 -9.88 -11.30
N VAL A 32 -7.00 -8.78 -11.57
CA VAL A 32 -8.05 -8.70 -12.60
C VAL A 32 -7.46 -8.90 -14.01
N GLY A 33 -6.24 -8.43 -14.28
CA GLY A 33 -5.54 -8.66 -15.55
C GLY A 33 -5.35 -10.15 -15.89
N PHE A 34 -5.15 -11.00 -14.87
CA PHE A 34 -4.98 -12.45 -15.05
C PHE A 34 -6.26 -13.27 -14.81
N LYS A 35 -7.28 -12.71 -14.16
CA LYS A 35 -8.55 -13.39 -13.81
C LYS A 35 -9.23 -14.17 -14.96
N PRO A 36 -9.30 -13.68 -16.22
CA PRO A 36 -9.91 -14.44 -17.33
C PRO A 36 -9.18 -15.76 -17.65
N TYR A 37 -7.86 -15.79 -17.46
CA TYR A 37 -7.05 -16.98 -17.73
C TYR A 37 -7.17 -17.98 -16.59
N LEU A 38 -7.31 -17.51 -15.35
CA LEU A 38 -7.58 -18.35 -14.19
C LEU A 38 -8.95 -19.04 -14.29
N SER A 39 -10.02 -18.34 -14.72
CA SER A 39 -11.33 -18.99 -14.91
C SER A 39 -11.31 -20.10 -15.96
N MET A 40 -10.44 -20.00 -16.97
CA MET A 40 -10.19 -21.06 -17.93
C MET A 40 -9.33 -22.20 -17.34
N LEU A 41 -8.29 -21.90 -16.55
CA LEU A 41 -7.43 -22.91 -15.90
C LEU A 41 -8.13 -23.66 -14.75
N TRP A 42 -9.11 -23.06 -14.08
CA TRP A 42 -9.95 -23.74 -13.08
C TRP A 42 -10.98 -24.71 -13.71
N ASN A 43 -11.20 -24.67 -15.02
CA ASN A 43 -12.12 -25.60 -15.70
C ASN A 43 -11.54 -27.03 -15.76
N ASN A 44 -12.25 -28.00 -15.17
CA ASN A 44 -11.79 -29.40 -15.09
C ASN A 44 -11.60 -30.07 -16.46
N LEU A 45 -12.37 -29.70 -17.50
CA LEU A 45 -12.16 -30.23 -18.87
C LEU A 45 -10.86 -29.68 -19.48
N VAL A 46 -10.52 -28.42 -19.20
CA VAL A 46 -9.26 -27.80 -19.63
C VAL A 46 -8.08 -28.44 -18.89
N LYS A 47 -8.21 -28.68 -17.57
CA LYS A 47 -7.20 -29.42 -16.79
C LYS A 47 -6.97 -30.84 -17.35
N GLN A 48 -8.03 -31.59 -17.64
CA GLN A 48 -7.94 -32.93 -18.24
C GLN A 48 -7.34 -32.88 -19.65
N TYR A 49 -7.70 -31.90 -20.48
CA TYR A 49 -7.11 -31.74 -21.81
C TYR A 49 -5.61 -31.44 -21.75
N ILE A 50 -5.18 -30.53 -20.86
CA ILE A 50 -3.76 -30.21 -20.64
C ILE A 50 -3.00 -31.44 -20.13
N ALA A 51 -3.55 -32.19 -19.17
CA ALA A 51 -2.94 -33.42 -18.65
C ALA A 51 -2.77 -34.50 -19.74
N ASN A 52 -3.73 -34.62 -20.65
CA ASN A 52 -3.75 -35.66 -21.67
C ASN A 52 -3.09 -35.26 -23.01
N SER A 53 -2.85 -33.96 -23.27
CA SER A 53 -2.41 -33.43 -24.58
C SER A 53 -1.28 -32.39 -24.52
N ALA A 54 -0.56 -32.30 -23.39
CA ALA A 54 0.42 -31.25 -23.04
C ALA A 54 1.37 -30.81 -24.18
N VAL A 55 1.88 -31.76 -24.98
CA VAL A 55 2.83 -31.53 -26.07
C VAL A 55 2.31 -30.54 -27.13
N SER A 56 0.99 -30.48 -27.34
CA SER A 56 0.36 -29.67 -28.39
C SER A 56 0.18 -28.18 -28.03
N LEU A 57 0.21 -27.83 -26.74
CA LEU A 57 -0.15 -26.49 -26.25
C LEU A 57 1.04 -25.64 -25.77
N GLY A 58 2.25 -26.19 -25.78
CA GLY A 58 3.47 -25.48 -25.38
C GLY A 58 3.65 -25.27 -23.86
N PHE A 59 2.93 -26.03 -23.02
CA PHE A 59 2.97 -25.92 -21.56
C PHE A 59 2.91 -27.28 -20.84
N SER A 60 3.48 -27.36 -19.63
CA SER A 60 3.27 -28.47 -18.71
C SER A 60 2.13 -28.19 -17.72
N ALA A 61 1.56 -29.26 -17.14
CA ALA A 61 0.58 -29.15 -16.06
C ALA A 61 1.17 -28.43 -14.82
N ASP A 62 2.47 -28.57 -14.56
CA ASP A 62 3.15 -27.94 -13.43
C ASP A 62 3.20 -26.41 -13.56
N GLN A 63 3.37 -25.89 -14.78
CA GLN A 63 3.28 -24.45 -15.04
C GLN A 63 1.87 -23.94 -14.71
N CYS A 64 0.82 -24.64 -15.16
CA CYS A 64 -0.55 -24.29 -14.83
C CYS A 64 -0.81 -24.34 -13.30
N ASN A 65 -0.33 -25.38 -12.62
CA ASN A 65 -0.49 -25.55 -11.17
C ASN A 65 0.23 -24.45 -10.37
N ARG A 66 1.44 -24.02 -10.79
CA ARG A 66 2.14 -22.89 -10.14
C ARG A 66 1.40 -21.57 -10.33
N VAL A 67 0.90 -21.28 -11.54
CA VAL A 67 0.11 -20.06 -11.81
C VAL A 67 -1.15 -20.03 -10.93
N LEU A 68 -1.85 -21.16 -10.79
CA LEU A 68 -3.02 -21.27 -9.90
C LEU A 68 -2.61 -21.02 -8.44
N ALA A 69 -1.62 -21.72 -7.90
CA ALA A 69 -1.17 -21.55 -6.52
C ALA A 69 -0.68 -20.11 -6.21
N HIS A 70 0.04 -19.48 -7.15
CA HIS A 70 0.48 -18.09 -7.03
C HIS A 70 -0.67 -17.08 -6.99
N MET A 71 -1.81 -17.41 -7.61
CA MET A 71 -2.99 -16.55 -7.65
C MET A 71 -4.02 -16.84 -6.56
N GLU A 72 -4.11 -18.08 -6.10
CA GLU A 72 -4.89 -18.46 -4.91
C GLU A 72 -4.28 -17.83 -3.64
N GLY A 73 -2.95 -17.80 -3.52
CA GLY A 73 -2.24 -17.13 -2.42
C GLY A 73 -1.92 -15.64 -2.62
N PHE A 74 -2.38 -15.00 -3.70
CA PHE A 74 -1.88 -13.67 -4.12
C PHE A 74 -2.09 -12.56 -3.08
N PHE A 75 -3.31 -12.41 -2.55
CA PHE A 75 -3.61 -11.30 -1.63
C PHE A 75 -2.93 -11.46 -0.26
N GLU A 76 -2.77 -12.68 0.25
CA GLU A 76 -1.99 -12.92 1.47
C GLU A 76 -0.49 -12.65 1.22
N LYS A 77 0.03 -12.98 0.04
CA LYS A 77 1.41 -12.61 -0.35
C LYS A 77 1.58 -11.09 -0.40
N VAL A 78 0.60 -10.34 -0.92
CA VAL A 78 0.61 -8.86 -0.90
C VAL A 78 0.58 -8.34 0.54
N LYS A 79 -0.28 -8.90 1.41
CA LYS A 79 -0.33 -8.54 2.83
C LYS A 79 1.03 -8.75 3.51
N VAL A 80 1.60 -9.95 3.44
CA VAL A 80 2.92 -10.27 4.04
C VAL A 80 4.04 -9.38 3.47
N PHE A 81 3.98 -9.02 2.18
CA PHE A 81 4.93 -8.11 1.56
C PHE A 81 4.81 -6.68 2.10
N ASN A 82 3.59 -6.18 2.24
CA ASN A 82 3.31 -4.86 2.82
C ASN A 82 3.67 -4.81 4.32
N ASP A 83 3.33 -5.84 5.10
CA ASP A 83 3.72 -5.99 6.51
C ASP A 83 5.25 -5.90 6.63
N THR A 84 5.98 -6.69 5.82
CA THR A 84 7.45 -6.69 5.77
C THR A 84 8.01 -5.31 5.37
N PHE A 85 7.39 -4.59 4.44
CA PHE A 85 7.81 -3.24 4.08
C PHE A 85 7.62 -2.25 5.23
N VAL A 86 6.48 -2.31 5.94
CA VAL A 86 6.20 -1.44 7.09
C VAL A 86 7.17 -1.70 8.24
N GLU A 87 7.45 -2.97 8.56
CA GLU A 87 8.46 -3.36 9.56
C GLU A 87 9.84 -2.76 9.25
N ASN A 88 10.31 -2.92 8.01
CA ASN A 88 11.61 -2.36 7.59
C ASN A 88 11.63 -0.83 7.66
N GLN A 89 10.52 -0.16 7.33
CA GLN A 89 10.42 1.30 7.42
C GLN A 89 10.30 1.82 8.86
N LEU A 90 9.63 1.10 9.77
CA LEU A 90 9.60 1.42 11.21
C LEU A 90 11.01 1.47 11.80
N LEU A 91 11.87 0.54 11.39
CA LEU A 91 13.28 0.49 11.80
C LEU A 91 14.11 1.57 11.10
N THR A 92 14.03 1.66 9.77
CA THR A 92 14.85 2.58 8.96
C THR A 92 14.56 4.05 9.26
N GLU A 93 13.28 4.41 9.39
CA GLU A 93 12.84 5.78 9.63
C GLU A 93 12.63 6.11 11.11
N LYS A 94 13.08 5.25 12.03
CA LYS A 94 12.84 5.40 13.48
C LYS A 94 13.17 6.80 13.99
N GLY A 95 14.38 7.31 13.71
CA GLY A 95 14.82 8.62 14.20
C GLY A 95 14.05 9.82 13.60
N TYR A 96 13.49 9.65 12.40
CA TYR A 96 12.56 10.63 11.82
C TYR A 96 11.19 10.54 12.50
N LEU A 97 10.66 9.34 12.71
CA LEU A 97 9.38 9.11 13.40
C LEU A 97 9.41 9.51 14.89
N ASP A 98 10.56 9.38 15.54
CA ASP A 98 10.83 9.86 16.92
C ASP A 98 10.87 11.40 17.02
N SER A 99 10.99 12.13 15.89
CA SER A 99 11.18 13.59 15.87
C SER A 99 10.20 14.38 14.99
N ILE A 100 9.36 13.69 14.20
CA ILE A 100 8.43 14.26 13.21
C ILE A 100 7.48 15.33 13.77
N LEU A 101 7.16 15.26 15.07
CA LEU A 101 6.25 16.18 15.76
C LEU A 101 6.94 17.18 16.70
N ASN A 102 8.28 17.17 16.83
CA ASN A 102 8.99 18.03 17.79
C ASN A 102 8.77 19.54 17.55
N ALA A 103 8.46 19.93 16.31
CA ALA A 103 8.09 21.31 15.97
C ALA A 103 6.63 21.68 16.33
N VAL A 104 5.76 20.68 16.55
CA VAL A 104 4.39 20.86 17.05
C VAL A 104 4.37 20.86 18.57
N ASP A 105 4.94 19.81 19.18
CA ASP A 105 5.01 19.60 20.63
C ASP A 105 6.11 18.55 20.95
N PRO A 106 7.23 18.94 21.58
CA PRO A 106 8.31 18.01 21.96
C PRO A 106 7.93 16.92 22.97
N ALA A 107 6.79 17.04 23.66
CA ALA A 107 6.31 16.01 24.59
C ALA A 107 5.50 14.90 23.90
N VAL A 108 5.18 15.06 22.62
CA VAL A 108 4.31 14.15 21.87
C VAL A 108 5.13 13.25 20.93
N SER A 109 5.28 11.99 21.34
CA SER A 109 5.81 10.91 20.48
C SER A 109 4.67 10.06 19.92
N LEU A 110 4.86 9.51 18.72
CA LEU A 110 3.96 8.51 18.14
C LEU A 110 4.21 7.14 18.79
N ASP A 111 3.14 6.40 19.10
CA ASP A 111 3.19 4.96 19.39
C ASP A 111 3.39 4.13 18.10
N GLU A 112 3.48 2.80 18.24
CA GLU A 112 3.75 1.93 17.09
C GLU A 112 2.59 1.87 16.07
N GLU A 113 1.34 1.83 16.53
CA GLU A 113 0.16 1.80 15.64
C GLU A 113 0.05 3.12 14.86
N GLN A 114 0.29 4.25 15.53
CA GLN A 114 0.36 5.56 14.89
C GLN A 114 1.49 5.63 13.86
N ARG A 115 2.68 5.07 14.14
CA ARG A 115 3.78 4.99 13.16
C ARG A 115 3.43 4.09 11.97
N ARG A 116 2.81 2.94 12.20
CA ARG A 116 2.30 2.05 11.14
C ARG A 116 1.31 2.78 10.23
N ALA A 117 0.36 3.53 10.81
CA ALA A 117 -0.61 4.34 10.06
C ALA A 117 0.05 5.49 9.27
N VAL A 118 1.13 6.08 9.78
CA VAL A 118 1.92 7.12 9.08
C VAL A 118 2.68 6.54 7.87
N ILE A 119 3.29 5.36 8.01
CA ILE A 119 4.06 4.70 6.94
C ILE A 119 3.14 4.10 5.86
N THR A 120 2.02 3.48 6.25
CA THR A 120 1.10 2.76 5.36
C THR A 120 0.64 3.63 4.19
N ASP A 121 0.86 3.16 2.97
CA ASP A 121 0.62 3.91 1.73
C ASP A 121 -0.47 3.22 0.88
N GLU A 122 -1.64 3.07 1.51
CA GLU A 122 -2.82 2.39 0.98
C GLU A 122 -3.83 3.43 0.44
N ASP A 123 -4.63 3.04 -0.57
CA ASP A 123 -5.66 3.90 -1.20
C ASP A 123 -6.60 4.55 -0.17
N TYR A 124 -6.95 3.77 0.86
CA TYR A 124 -7.90 4.14 1.91
C TYR A 124 -7.44 3.55 3.26
N CYS A 125 -6.99 4.42 4.19
CA CYS A 125 -6.63 4.02 5.55
C CYS A 125 -7.69 4.49 6.55
N LEU A 126 -8.33 3.55 7.27
CA LEU A 126 -9.34 3.86 8.29
C LEU A 126 -8.74 3.71 9.70
N LEU A 127 -8.43 4.83 10.36
CA LEU A 127 -7.92 4.86 11.73
C LEU A 127 -9.08 4.84 12.76
N VAL A 128 -9.43 3.65 13.25
CA VAL A 128 -10.39 3.47 14.34
C VAL A 128 -9.68 3.58 15.68
N ALA A 129 -9.96 4.65 16.45
CA ALA A 129 -9.37 4.85 17.78
C ALA A 129 -10.32 5.64 18.71
N GLY A 130 -10.15 5.48 20.02
CA GLY A 130 -10.97 6.11 21.06
C GLY A 130 -10.86 7.64 21.14
N ALA A 131 -11.62 8.25 22.05
CA ALA A 131 -11.41 9.66 22.43
C ALA A 131 -10.02 9.83 23.07
N GLY A 132 -9.35 10.96 22.83
CA GLY A 132 -7.98 11.21 23.32
C GLY A 132 -6.85 10.43 22.63
N ALA A 133 -7.15 9.29 21.98
CA ALA A 133 -6.17 8.39 21.35
C ALA A 133 -5.58 8.93 20.02
N GLY A 134 -4.88 10.07 20.07
CA GLY A 134 -3.91 10.49 19.05
C GLY A 134 -4.42 10.92 17.67
N LYS A 135 -5.64 10.56 17.21
CA LYS A 135 -6.09 10.69 15.80
C LYS A 135 -5.65 11.97 15.05
N THR A 136 -5.88 13.17 15.62
CA THR A 136 -5.49 14.47 15.01
C THR A 136 -3.97 14.62 14.88
N THR A 137 -3.23 14.09 15.85
CA THR A 137 -1.76 14.03 15.86
C THR A 137 -1.25 13.04 14.80
N THR A 138 -1.87 11.86 14.68
CA THR A 138 -1.56 10.87 13.64
C THR A 138 -1.79 11.43 12.23
N MET A 139 -2.89 12.18 12.01
CA MET A 139 -3.14 12.89 10.76
C MET A 139 -2.06 13.92 10.44
N ALA A 140 -1.68 14.77 11.40
CA ALA A 140 -0.63 15.77 11.19
C ALA A 140 0.73 15.12 10.85
N ALA A 141 1.05 13.99 11.50
CA ALA A 141 2.23 13.19 11.18
C ALA A 141 2.16 12.54 9.79
N LYS A 142 1.00 11.99 9.37
CA LYS A 142 0.82 11.39 8.04
C LYS A 142 0.96 12.44 6.93
N VAL A 143 0.35 13.62 7.08
CA VAL A 143 0.51 14.74 6.14
C VAL A 143 1.98 15.15 6.02
N LYS A 144 2.71 15.21 7.14
CA LYS A 144 4.15 15.50 7.10
C LYS A 144 4.99 14.39 6.45
N TYR A 145 4.68 13.11 6.70
CA TYR A 145 5.34 11.99 6.03
C TYR A 145 5.12 12.03 4.51
N LEU A 146 3.89 12.32 4.06
CA LEU A 146 3.55 12.48 2.65
C LEU A 146 4.43 13.56 1.97
N VAL A 147 4.60 14.72 2.61
CA VAL A 147 5.40 15.84 2.06
C VAL A 147 6.92 15.59 2.19
N ASP A 148 7.42 15.25 3.36
CA ASP A 148 8.87 15.12 3.64
C ASP A 148 9.48 13.88 2.95
N LYS A 149 8.77 12.74 2.96
CA LYS A 149 9.30 11.42 2.56
C LYS A 149 8.79 10.99 1.20
N LEU A 150 7.47 11.00 0.99
CA LEU A 150 6.86 10.57 -0.27
C LEU A 150 6.80 11.69 -1.33
N ARG A 151 7.20 12.92 -0.96
CA ARG A 151 7.31 14.10 -1.85
C ARG A 151 6.00 14.51 -2.53
N VAL A 152 4.87 14.21 -1.89
CA VAL A 152 3.55 14.67 -2.31
C VAL A 152 3.48 16.20 -2.17
N PRO A 153 3.09 16.95 -3.21
CA PRO A 153 2.91 18.39 -3.13
C PRO A 153 1.85 18.78 -2.06
N PRO A 154 2.12 19.75 -1.17
CA PRO A 154 1.15 20.22 -0.17
C PRO A 154 -0.20 20.70 -0.73
N GLU A 155 -0.22 21.12 -1.99
CA GLU A 155 -1.42 21.52 -2.75
C GLU A 155 -2.30 20.34 -3.20
N ASP A 156 -1.75 19.12 -3.30
CA ASP A 156 -2.50 17.90 -3.62
C ASP A 156 -3.12 17.25 -2.37
N ILE A 157 -2.75 17.71 -1.16
CA ILE A 157 -3.22 17.18 0.12
C ILE A 157 -4.41 17.99 0.65
N ILE A 158 -5.61 17.41 0.56
CA ILE A 158 -6.84 17.99 1.13
C ILE A 158 -7.12 17.39 2.51
N VAL A 159 -7.31 18.26 3.52
CA VAL A 159 -7.66 17.89 4.89
C VAL A 159 -9.01 18.49 5.26
N ILE A 160 -9.97 17.63 5.64
CA ILE A 160 -11.33 18.02 6.04
C ILE A 160 -11.67 17.55 7.46
N SER A 161 -12.59 18.25 8.13
CA SER A 161 -13.13 17.86 9.43
C SER A 161 -14.52 18.45 9.66
N TYR A 162 -15.31 17.86 10.56
CA TYR A 162 -16.70 18.26 10.83
C TYR A 162 -16.85 19.57 11.63
N THR A 163 -15.78 20.10 12.24
CA THR A 163 -15.85 21.34 13.03
C THR A 163 -14.73 22.31 12.66
N SER A 164 -15.06 23.60 12.57
CA SER A 164 -14.09 24.65 12.23
C SER A 164 -12.89 24.66 13.19
N LYS A 165 -13.13 24.46 14.50
CA LYS A 165 -12.07 24.36 15.50
C LYS A 165 -11.04 23.28 15.17
N ALA A 166 -11.48 22.09 14.74
CA ALA A 166 -10.57 21.01 14.35
C ALA A 166 -9.81 21.33 13.05
N ILE A 167 -10.44 22.05 12.10
CA ILE A 167 -9.78 22.53 10.88
C ILE A 167 -8.68 23.54 11.25
N ASP A 168 -8.96 24.48 12.14
CA ASP A 168 -8.01 25.52 12.53
C ASP A 168 -6.85 24.96 13.39
N GLU A 169 -7.12 24.01 14.29
CA GLU A 169 -6.07 23.24 14.99
C GLU A 169 -5.17 22.46 14.02
N LEU A 170 -5.74 21.83 12.99
CA LEU A 170 -4.97 21.11 11.97
C LEU A 170 -4.14 22.07 11.10
N ARG A 171 -4.72 23.19 10.65
CA ARG A 171 -4.02 24.24 9.90
C ARG A 171 -2.86 24.86 10.67
N GLU A 172 -3.02 25.11 11.97
CA GLU A 172 -1.93 25.66 12.78
C GLU A 172 -0.77 24.66 12.91
N ARG A 173 -1.08 23.40 13.19
CA ARG A 173 -0.09 22.31 13.28
C ARG A 173 0.64 22.12 11.94
N ILE A 174 -0.09 21.95 10.84
CA ILE A 174 0.48 21.60 9.53
C ILE A 174 1.21 22.80 8.91
N ASN A 175 0.53 23.93 8.72
CA ASN A 175 1.07 25.03 7.91
C ASN A 175 2.09 25.87 8.69
N ARG A 176 1.86 26.12 9.99
CA ARG A 176 2.73 26.99 10.81
C ARG A 176 3.84 26.20 11.50
N ARG A 177 3.48 25.19 12.30
CA ARG A 177 4.43 24.45 13.14
C ARG A 177 5.29 23.49 12.33
N LEU A 178 4.68 22.70 11.45
CA LEU A 178 5.40 21.76 10.56
C LEU A 178 5.94 22.42 9.26
N LYS A 179 5.65 23.72 9.06
CA LYS A 179 6.11 24.58 7.94
C LYS A 179 5.73 24.07 6.54
N ILE A 180 4.66 23.28 6.45
CA ILE A 180 4.12 22.77 5.19
C ILE A 180 3.36 23.92 4.52
N ARG A 181 4.09 24.73 3.74
CA ARG A 181 3.52 25.83 2.96
C ARG A 181 2.75 25.28 1.78
N GLN A 182 1.45 25.56 1.74
CA GLN A 182 0.78 25.70 0.46
C GLN A 182 1.23 27.02 -0.18
N HIS A 183 1.37 27.04 -1.50
CA HIS A 183 1.58 28.29 -2.22
C HIS A 183 0.23 29.01 -2.29
N ASP A 184 0.11 30.16 -1.62
CA ASP A 184 -1.11 30.96 -1.69
C ASP A 184 -1.37 31.37 -3.15
N ARG A 185 -2.45 30.82 -3.73
CA ARG A 185 -3.00 31.29 -5.00
C ARG A 185 -3.95 32.44 -4.69
N GLY A 186 -3.41 33.66 -4.81
CA GLY A 186 -4.20 34.90 -4.90
C GLY A 186 -4.89 35.04 -6.27
#